data_AF-A0A842ZND6-F1
#
_entry.id   AF-A0A842ZND6-F1
#
_cell.length_a   1.000
_cell.length_b   1.000
_cell.length_c   1.000
_cell.angle_alpha   90.00
_cell.angle_beta   90.00
_cell.angle_gamma   90.00
#
_symmetry.space_group_name_H-M   'P 1'
#
loop_
_entity.id
_entity.type
_entity.pdbx_description
1 polymer ?
#
loop_
_entity_poly.entity_id
_entity_poly.type
_entity_poly.pdbx_seq_one_letter_code
_entity_poly.pdbx_strand_id
1 'polypeptide(L)'
;MSESKRIELIRKIEKIRESKVITYFISDRPNIITQIEESDIRELYEHIKKIKNNEKIDLFIYSLGGDATVPWALVNIIREYTKEFNVLIPFKAFSAATSIAVGANNIIMNKTAFLGPVDPLVANPFNPVIEDRITPISVEDVGGYLSLIKDKFEIKDQINVTKGFEILATEINPLALGNVYRHYLKSRDDVKKLLELHLNSEKEQEKINSIIAILVEKLYYHGHHINRQEAEKIKLPIKKAEDFSSNGENLSDIMWKLFEEYEKDLELKKPYKDELPKQGNINKIPIKYIESSNLSSVKIIEQDFVNLRFQQGTILIFSENKQPGVYIPGTAQSQPQTIPIYCEGKPVVLNNTIYDKREIDYWEIKPIN
;
A
#
# COMPACT_ATOMS: atom_id res chain seq x y z
N MET A 1 -12.10 1.66 -20.16
CA MET A 1 -10.85 1.97 -20.91
C MET A 1 -10.31 0.65 -21.45
N SER A 2 -9.60 0.60 -22.58
CA SER A 2 -9.23 -0.73 -23.09
C SER A 2 -7.98 -1.25 -22.38
N GLU A 3 -8.15 -2.30 -21.57
CA GLU A 3 -7.11 -3.25 -21.15
C GLU A 3 -6.04 -3.43 -22.24
N SER A 4 -6.46 -3.58 -23.50
CA SER A 4 -5.60 -3.66 -24.69
C SER A 4 -4.49 -2.60 -24.77
N LYS A 5 -4.74 -1.36 -24.34
CA LYS A 5 -3.76 -0.28 -24.36
C LYS A 5 -2.72 -0.43 -23.26
N ARG A 6 -3.12 -0.85 -22.04
CA ARG A 6 -2.18 -1.16 -20.96
C ARG A 6 -1.28 -2.32 -21.34
N ILE A 7 -1.85 -3.35 -21.93
CA ILE A 7 -1.11 -4.53 -22.42
C ILE A 7 -0.13 -4.15 -23.55
N GLU A 8 -0.52 -3.26 -24.47
CA GLU A 8 0.39 -2.74 -25.49
C GLU A 8 1.59 -2.02 -24.85
N LEU A 9 1.34 -1.16 -23.87
CA LEU A 9 2.40 -0.44 -23.15
C LEU A 9 3.31 -1.41 -22.37
N ILE A 10 2.76 -2.42 -21.72
CA ILE A 10 3.53 -3.49 -21.05
C ILE A 10 4.46 -4.18 -22.06
N ARG A 11 3.95 -4.59 -23.23
CA ARG A 11 4.76 -5.22 -24.29
C ARG A 11 5.87 -4.30 -24.82
N LYS A 12 5.63 -2.98 -24.88
CA LYS A 12 6.66 -1.99 -25.24
C LYS A 12 7.76 -1.92 -24.18
N ILE A 13 7.41 -1.94 -22.89
CA ILE A 13 8.38 -2.00 -21.80
C ILE A 13 9.21 -3.29 -21.91
N GLU A 14 8.57 -4.44 -22.09
CA GLU A 14 9.24 -5.74 -22.27
C GLU A 14 10.27 -5.68 -23.43
N LYS A 15 9.90 -5.04 -24.54
CA LYS A 15 10.80 -4.88 -25.71
C LYS A 15 12.00 -3.97 -25.42
N ILE A 16 11.80 -2.85 -24.71
CA ILE A 16 12.91 -1.92 -24.38
C ILE A 16 13.85 -2.53 -23.35
N ARG A 17 13.31 -3.29 -22.41
CA ARG A 17 14.05 -3.85 -21.27
C ARG A 17 14.62 -5.23 -21.51
N GLU A 18 14.18 -5.90 -22.58
CA GLU A 18 14.49 -7.30 -22.87
C GLU A 18 14.16 -8.20 -21.66
N SER A 19 12.99 -7.95 -21.07
CA SER A 19 12.51 -8.58 -19.84
C SER A 19 11.04 -8.97 -19.95
N LYS A 20 10.55 -9.77 -19.00
CA LYS A 20 9.13 -9.95 -18.75
C LYS A 20 8.67 -8.97 -17.70
N VAL A 21 7.53 -8.34 -17.97
CA VAL A 21 6.99 -7.30 -17.10
C VAL A 21 5.75 -7.82 -16.39
N ILE A 22 5.77 -7.70 -15.07
CA ILE A 22 4.59 -7.84 -14.23
C ILE A 22 4.31 -6.45 -13.67
N THR A 23 3.10 -5.95 -13.87
CA THR A 23 2.63 -4.74 -13.21
C THR A 23 1.94 -5.12 -11.93
N TYR A 24 2.20 -4.37 -10.86
CA TYR A 24 1.56 -4.52 -9.57
C TYR A 24 1.18 -3.13 -9.07
N PHE A 25 -0.07 -2.76 -9.35
CA PHE A 25 -0.58 -1.41 -9.19
C PHE A 25 -1.70 -1.39 -8.16
N ILE A 26 -1.53 -0.60 -7.11
CA ILE A 26 -2.44 -0.56 -5.97
C ILE A 26 -3.03 0.84 -5.86
N SER A 27 -4.36 0.91 -5.77
CA SER A 27 -5.07 2.18 -5.66
C SER A 27 -4.76 2.89 -4.34
N ASP A 28 -4.39 4.17 -4.43
CA ASP A 28 -4.38 5.11 -3.32
C ASP A 28 -5.55 6.11 -3.39
N ARG A 29 -6.65 5.72 -4.05
CA ARG A 29 -7.85 6.57 -4.17
C ARG A 29 -8.40 6.90 -2.77
N PRO A 30 -8.54 8.19 -2.41
CA PRO A 30 -9.06 8.56 -1.10
C PRO A 30 -10.46 7.97 -0.85
N ASN A 31 -10.76 7.59 0.39
CA ASN A 31 -12.01 6.95 0.83
C ASN A 31 -12.26 5.51 0.34
N ILE A 32 -11.36 4.92 -0.45
CA ILE A 32 -11.38 3.48 -0.80
C ILE A 32 -9.95 2.96 -0.88
N ILE A 33 -9.28 3.00 0.28
CA ILE A 33 -7.86 2.69 0.38
C ILE A 33 -7.69 1.17 0.35
N THR A 34 -6.69 0.72 -0.41
CA THR A 34 -6.19 -0.65 -0.36
C THR A 34 -4.67 -0.62 -0.26
N GLN A 35 -4.06 -1.76 0.04
CA GLN A 35 -2.63 -1.88 0.33
C GLN A 35 -2.09 -3.21 -0.15
N ILE A 36 -0.77 -3.43 -0.07
CA ILE A 36 -0.17 -4.75 -0.25
C ILE A 36 -0.69 -5.68 0.86
N GLU A 37 -1.17 -6.85 0.48
CA GLU A 37 -1.73 -7.87 1.37
C GLU A 37 -1.11 -9.24 1.07
N GLU A 38 -1.10 -10.14 2.06
CA GLU A 38 -0.57 -11.50 1.91
C GLU A 38 -1.25 -12.26 0.76
N SER A 39 -2.57 -12.07 0.60
CA SER A 39 -3.33 -12.68 -0.50
C SER A 39 -2.75 -12.35 -1.87
N ASP A 40 -2.21 -11.14 -2.09
CA ASP A 40 -1.69 -10.70 -3.38
C ASP A 40 -0.52 -11.58 -3.88
N ILE A 41 0.19 -12.28 -2.98
CA ILE A 41 1.26 -13.21 -3.34
C ILE A 41 0.74 -14.34 -4.22
N ARG A 42 -0.45 -14.88 -3.89
CA ARG A 42 -1.02 -16.02 -4.63
C ARG A 42 -1.33 -15.63 -6.06
N GLU A 43 -1.88 -14.45 -6.26
CA GLU A 43 -2.22 -13.93 -7.58
C GLU A 43 -0.97 -13.52 -8.35
N LEU A 44 0.01 -12.85 -7.73
CA LEU A 44 1.31 -12.57 -8.35
C LEU A 44 1.98 -13.86 -8.85
N TYR A 45 1.90 -14.94 -8.08
CA TYR A 45 2.44 -16.24 -8.48
C TYR A 45 1.81 -16.78 -9.78
N GLU A 46 0.52 -16.54 -10.04
CA GLU A 46 -0.13 -16.95 -11.28
C GLU A 46 0.44 -16.25 -12.53
N HIS A 47 1.00 -15.05 -12.37
CA HIS A 47 1.73 -14.34 -13.42
C HIS A 47 3.18 -14.82 -13.51
N ILE A 48 3.87 -14.94 -12.38
CA ILE A 48 5.29 -15.36 -12.32
C ILE A 48 5.47 -16.75 -12.96
N LYS A 49 4.61 -17.73 -12.64
CA LYS A 49 4.75 -19.11 -13.15
C LYS A 49 4.58 -19.25 -14.66
N LYS A 50 4.07 -18.21 -15.35
CA LYS A 50 3.94 -18.18 -16.81
C LYS A 50 5.18 -17.66 -17.53
N ILE A 51 6.14 -17.10 -16.78
CA ILE A 51 7.42 -16.64 -17.30
C ILE A 51 8.36 -17.84 -17.44
N LYS A 52 9.12 -17.92 -18.54
CA LYS A 52 10.08 -19.02 -18.72
C LYS A 52 11.26 -18.82 -17.78
N ASN A 53 11.76 -19.91 -17.20
CA ASN A 53 12.92 -19.85 -16.31
C ASN A 53 14.11 -19.14 -16.97
N ASN A 54 14.77 -18.27 -16.21
CA ASN A 54 15.92 -17.43 -16.59
C ASN A 54 15.61 -16.21 -17.50
N GLU A 55 14.35 -15.91 -17.81
CA GLU A 55 14.01 -14.59 -18.36
C GLU A 55 14.17 -13.52 -17.27
N LYS A 56 14.68 -12.33 -17.62
CA LYS A 56 14.72 -11.19 -16.69
C LYS A 56 13.31 -10.80 -16.30
N ILE A 57 13.08 -10.50 -15.01
CA ILE A 57 11.75 -10.08 -14.53
C ILE A 57 11.84 -8.64 -14.05
N ASP A 58 10.98 -7.81 -14.60
CA ASP A 58 10.81 -6.40 -14.27
C ASP A 58 9.43 -6.23 -13.61
N LEU A 59 9.41 -5.91 -12.32
CA LEU A 59 8.17 -5.62 -11.59
C LEU A 59 7.89 -4.12 -11.62
N PHE A 60 6.89 -3.70 -12.37
CA PHE A 60 6.39 -2.32 -12.39
C PHE A 60 5.45 -2.10 -11.20
N ILE A 61 5.86 -1.29 -10.22
CA ILE A 61 5.14 -1.16 -8.95
C ILE A 61 4.67 0.26 -8.68
N TYR A 62 3.41 0.39 -8.27
CA TYR A 62 2.87 1.60 -7.65
C TYR A 62 2.10 1.21 -6.40
N SER A 63 2.58 1.66 -5.24
CA SER A 63 1.95 1.34 -3.95
C SER A 63 2.45 2.25 -2.82
N LEU A 64 1.55 2.54 -1.88
CA LEU A 64 1.88 3.24 -0.63
C LEU A 64 2.34 2.29 0.49
N GLY A 65 2.50 1.00 0.21
CA GLY A 65 2.94 -0.01 1.17
C GLY A 65 1.85 -1.01 1.52
N GLY A 66 1.90 -1.55 2.73
CA GLY A 66 0.98 -2.55 3.24
C GLY A 66 1.71 -3.53 4.14
N ASP A 67 1.32 -4.81 4.05
CA ASP A 67 1.82 -5.86 4.91
C ASP A 67 3.34 -6.05 4.79
N ALA A 68 4.05 -5.94 5.91
CA ALA A 68 5.51 -6.05 6.01
C ALA A 68 6.04 -7.49 5.83
N THR A 69 5.18 -8.51 5.79
CA THR A 69 5.57 -9.91 5.54
C THR A 69 5.69 -10.23 4.05
N VAL A 70 4.97 -9.50 3.19
CA VAL A 70 4.93 -9.73 1.74
C VAL A 70 6.26 -9.52 1.04
N PRO A 71 7.06 -8.47 1.32
CA PRO A 71 8.27 -8.19 0.55
C PRO A 71 9.26 -9.35 0.53
N TRP A 72 9.55 -9.94 1.69
CA TRP A 72 10.48 -11.06 1.78
C TRP A 72 9.98 -12.27 0.99
N ALA A 73 8.72 -12.66 1.20
CA ALA A 73 8.13 -13.80 0.53
C ALA A 73 8.07 -13.62 -1.00
N LEU A 74 7.56 -12.47 -1.47
CA LEU A 74 7.41 -12.18 -2.88
C LEU A 74 8.75 -12.12 -3.62
N VAL A 75 9.75 -11.42 -3.06
CA VAL A 75 11.07 -11.31 -3.71
C VAL A 75 11.73 -12.69 -3.83
N ASN A 76 11.65 -13.54 -2.80
CA ASN A 76 12.17 -14.90 -2.89
C ASN A 76 11.44 -15.71 -3.97
N ILE A 77 10.10 -15.65 -4.03
CA ILE A 77 9.33 -16.33 -5.08
C ILE A 77 9.77 -15.87 -6.47
N ILE A 78 9.91 -14.57 -6.72
CA ILE A 78 10.35 -14.06 -8.02
C ILE A 78 11.75 -14.59 -8.37
N ARG A 79 12.66 -14.58 -7.40
CA ARG A 79 14.06 -15.02 -7.57
C ARG A 79 14.23 -16.51 -7.82
N GLU A 80 13.23 -17.34 -7.51
CA GLU A 80 13.21 -18.75 -7.93
C GLU A 80 13.04 -18.91 -9.45
N TYR A 81 12.45 -17.92 -10.14
CA TYR A 81 12.18 -17.95 -11.58
C TYR A 81 13.18 -17.14 -12.42
N THR A 82 13.90 -16.20 -11.80
CA THR A 82 14.89 -15.36 -12.48
C THR A 82 16.19 -15.16 -11.69
N LYS A 83 17.29 -15.03 -12.42
CA LYS A 83 18.58 -14.58 -11.87
C LYS A 83 18.70 -13.06 -11.78
N GLU A 84 17.92 -12.34 -12.58
CA GLU A 84 17.92 -10.88 -12.64
C GLU A 84 16.50 -10.37 -12.45
N PHE A 85 16.25 -9.83 -11.26
CA PHE A 85 15.00 -9.21 -10.84
C PHE A 85 15.21 -7.71 -10.72
N ASN A 86 14.41 -6.91 -11.42
CA ASN A 86 14.43 -5.46 -11.31
C ASN A 86 13.05 -4.92 -10.93
N VAL A 87 13.03 -3.71 -10.36
CA VAL A 87 11.79 -3.01 -10.01
C VAL A 87 11.72 -1.68 -10.74
N LEU A 88 10.58 -1.41 -11.38
CA LEU A 88 10.32 -0.22 -12.18
C LEU A 88 9.35 0.65 -11.41
N ILE A 89 9.77 1.88 -11.08
CA ILE A 89 8.97 2.81 -10.28
C ILE A 89 8.56 3.98 -11.16
N PRO A 90 7.30 4.05 -11.60
CA PRO A 90 6.80 5.16 -12.40
C PRO A 90 6.57 6.43 -11.56
N PHE A 91 6.18 6.27 -10.29
CA PHE A 91 5.81 7.39 -9.42
C PHE A 91 6.06 7.15 -7.92
N LYS A 92 5.37 6.21 -7.26
CA LYS A 92 5.53 6.00 -5.80
C LYS A 92 5.68 4.52 -5.45
N ALA A 93 6.65 4.23 -4.59
CA ALA A 93 6.76 2.97 -3.87
C ALA A 93 7.17 3.29 -2.42
N PHE A 94 6.29 3.01 -1.46
CA PHE A 94 6.52 3.29 -0.03
C PHE A 94 6.46 2.02 0.81
N SER A 95 7.12 2.03 1.97
CA SER A 95 7.08 0.96 2.96
C SER A 95 7.33 -0.41 2.33
N ALA A 96 6.38 -1.36 2.39
CA ALA A 96 6.51 -2.68 1.78
C ALA A 96 6.90 -2.65 0.29
N ALA A 97 6.45 -1.65 -0.49
CA ALA A 97 6.85 -1.51 -1.89
C ALA A 97 8.32 -1.07 -2.04
N THR A 98 8.82 -0.20 -1.15
CA THR A 98 10.26 0.11 -1.07
C THR A 98 11.05 -1.15 -0.73
N SER A 99 10.59 -1.97 0.23
CA SER A 99 11.26 -3.22 0.59
C SER A 99 11.37 -4.17 -0.60
N ILE A 100 10.30 -4.32 -1.40
CA ILE A 100 10.33 -5.12 -2.63
C ILE A 100 11.40 -4.56 -3.60
N ALA A 101 11.45 -3.23 -3.77
CA ALA A 101 12.45 -2.57 -4.62
C ALA A 101 13.89 -2.78 -4.11
N VAL A 102 14.10 -2.75 -2.80
CA VAL A 102 15.40 -2.99 -2.15
C VAL A 102 15.90 -4.41 -2.41
N GLY A 103 15.00 -5.40 -2.53
CA GLY A 103 15.35 -6.78 -2.88
C GLY A 103 15.73 -7.00 -4.35
N ALA A 104 15.64 -5.98 -5.20
CA ALA A 104 15.90 -6.07 -6.63
C ALA A 104 17.36 -5.76 -6.98
N ASN A 105 17.86 -6.37 -8.06
CA ASN A 105 19.19 -6.12 -8.61
C ASN A 105 19.36 -4.67 -9.09
N ASN A 106 18.31 -4.10 -9.69
CA ASN A 106 18.26 -2.69 -10.08
C ASN A 106 16.89 -2.09 -9.80
N ILE A 107 16.87 -0.81 -9.42
CA ILE A 107 15.66 0.00 -9.28
C ILE A 107 15.64 1.02 -10.41
N ILE A 108 14.75 0.84 -11.39
CA ILE A 108 14.60 1.73 -12.54
C ILE A 108 13.60 2.81 -12.14
N MET A 109 14.08 4.04 -11.98
CA MET A 109 13.27 5.17 -11.50
C MET A 109 12.99 6.17 -12.62
N ASN A 110 11.70 6.49 -12.79
CA ASN A 110 11.27 7.66 -13.56
C ASN A 110 11.74 8.96 -12.86
N LYS A 111 11.76 10.09 -13.57
CA LYS A 111 12.13 11.40 -13.00
C LYS A 111 11.19 11.86 -11.89
N THR A 112 9.93 11.44 -11.96
CA THR A 112 8.87 11.71 -10.99
C THR A 112 8.85 10.71 -9.84
N ALA A 113 9.72 9.68 -9.86
CA ALA A 113 9.62 8.56 -8.93
C ALA A 113 10.17 8.89 -7.54
N PHE A 114 9.49 8.35 -6.53
CA PHE A 114 9.86 8.43 -5.13
C PHE A 114 9.82 7.04 -4.48
N LEU A 115 10.82 6.79 -3.64
CA LEU A 115 10.81 5.75 -2.64
C LEU A 115 10.37 6.34 -1.29
N GLY A 116 9.79 5.52 -0.41
CA GLY A 116 9.47 5.89 0.96
C GLY A 116 10.30 5.14 2.01
N PRO A 117 10.29 5.59 3.28
CA PRO A 117 10.82 4.84 4.41
C PRO A 117 10.25 3.43 4.53
N VAL A 118 10.97 2.55 5.23
CA VAL A 118 10.61 1.13 5.48
C VAL A 118 10.30 0.88 6.97
N ASP A 119 10.16 1.95 7.74
CA ASP A 119 9.95 1.84 9.17
C ASP A 119 8.50 1.44 9.51
N PRO A 120 8.31 0.58 10.52
CA PRO A 120 7.01 -0.04 10.75
C PRO A 120 6.10 0.82 11.62
N LEU A 121 4.81 0.80 11.29
CA LEU A 121 3.74 1.18 12.21
C LEU A 121 3.23 -0.08 12.90
N VAL A 122 3.15 -0.06 14.23
CA VAL A 122 2.77 -1.24 15.01
C VAL A 122 1.49 -1.03 15.77
N ALA A 123 0.60 -2.01 15.73
CA ALA A 123 -0.62 -2.04 16.52
C ALA A 123 -0.78 -3.40 17.19
N ASN A 124 -1.09 -3.39 18.48
CA ASN A 124 -1.45 -4.59 19.24
C ASN A 124 -2.46 -4.21 20.35
N PRO A 125 -3.02 -5.17 21.10
CA PRO A 125 -4.00 -4.88 22.16
C PRO A 125 -3.52 -3.96 23.30
N PHE A 126 -2.22 -3.70 23.40
CA PHE A 126 -1.60 -2.84 24.41
C PHE A 126 -1.32 -1.42 23.90
N ASN A 127 -1.53 -1.15 22.61
CA ASN A 127 -1.43 0.20 22.06
C ASN A 127 -2.56 1.11 22.62
N PRO A 128 -2.38 2.44 22.58
CA PRO A 128 -3.41 3.40 22.97
C PRO A 128 -4.72 3.18 22.21
N VAL A 129 -5.85 3.39 22.90
CA VAL A 129 -7.17 3.38 22.27
C VAL A 129 -7.70 4.80 22.20
N ILE A 130 -7.94 5.29 20.98
CA ILE A 130 -8.51 6.62 20.70
C ILE A 130 -9.80 6.38 19.92
N GLU A 131 -10.93 6.93 20.39
CA GLU A 131 -12.25 6.78 19.74
C GLU A 131 -12.62 5.30 19.45
N ASP A 132 -12.42 4.42 20.43
CA ASP A 132 -12.62 2.95 20.36
C ASP A 132 -11.74 2.22 19.34
N ARG A 133 -10.67 2.85 18.85
CA ARG A 133 -9.73 2.23 17.90
C ARG A 133 -8.35 2.13 18.50
N ILE A 134 -7.74 0.97 18.33
CA ILE A 134 -6.33 0.77 18.64
C ILE A 134 -5.53 1.66 17.68
N THR A 135 -4.84 2.65 18.23
CA THR A 135 -4.01 3.59 17.48
C THR A 135 -2.60 3.01 17.30
N PRO A 136 -2.13 2.82 16.06
CA PRO A 136 -0.77 2.37 15.82
C PRO A 136 0.27 3.33 16.39
N ILE A 137 1.38 2.79 16.86
CA ILE A 137 2.55 3.56 17.29
C ILE A 137 3.62 3.45 16.20
N SER A 138 4.20 4.58 15.84
CA SER A 138 5.39 4.65 15.00
C SER A 138 6.65 4.30 15.82
N VAL A 139 7.53 3.50 15.24
CA VAL A 139 8.89 3.32 15.77
C VAL A 139 9.66 4.65 15.81
N GLU A 140 9.50 5.45 14.77
CA GLU A 140 10.15 6.75 14.62
C GLU A 140 9.69 7.75 15.69
N ASP A 141 8.40 7.80 16.03
CA ASP A 141 7.90 8.71 17.08
C ASP A 141 8.50 8.38 18.46
N VAL A 142 8.63 7.08 18.79
CA VAL A 142 9.25 6.63 20.04
C VAL A 142 10.74 7.00 20.08
N GLY A 143 11.45 6.77 18.97
CA GLY A 143 12.84 7.18 18.81
C GLY A 143 13.01 8.70 18.90
N GLY A 144 12.12 9.44 18.23
CA GLY A 144 12.08 10.90 18.17
C GLY A 144 11.87 11.54 19.54
N TYR A 145 11.01 10.97 20.38
CA TYR A 145 10.86 11.41 21.78
C TYR A 145 12.17 11.26 22.57
N LEU A 146 12.85 10.11 22.47
CA LEU A 146 14.12 9.89 23.15
C LEU A 146 15.24 10.78 22.59
N SER A 147 15.26 11.01 21.28
CA SER A 147 16.19 11.95 20.63
C SER A 147 15.91 13.40 21.03
N LEU A 148 14.66 13.81 21.20
CA LEU A 148 14.31 15.14 21.69
C LEU A 148 14.96 15.39 23.07
N ILE A 149 14.86 14.43 23.98
CA ILE A 149 15.48 14.51 25.31
C ILE A 149 17.01 14.63 25.19
N LYS A 150 17.63 13.75 24.41
CA LYS A 150 19.10 13.65 24.33
C LYS A 150 19.75 14.76 23.54
N ASP A 151 19.16 15.12 22.40
CA ASP A 151 19.79 15.93 21.38
C ASP A 151 19.33 17.39 21.46
N LYS A 152 18.02 17.63 21.68
CA LYS A 152 17.48 18.99 21.75
C LYS A 152 17.67 19.63 23.12
N PHE A 153 17.46 18.86 24.19
CA PHE A 153 17.67 19.33 25.57
C PHE A 153 19.07 19.01 26.10
N GLU A 154 19.90 18.34 25.30
CA GLU A 154 21.27 17.96 25.65
C GLU A 154 21.37 17.11 26.95
N ILE A 155 20.28 16.43 27.31
CA ILE A 155 20.20 15.58 28.50
C ILE A 155 20.82 14.21 28.18
N LYS A 156 22.08 14.03 28.54
CA LYS A 156 22.86 12.83 28.20
C LYS A 156 23.13 11.90 29.39
N ASP A 157 22.85 12.35 30.61
CA ASP A 157 23.04 11.51 31.78
C ASP A 157 21.97 10.41 31.86
N GLN A 158 22.40 9.23 32.30
CA GLN A 158 21.55 8.05 32.32
C GLN A 158 20.32 8.21 33.21
N ILE A 159 20.42 8.98 34.30
CA ILE A 159 19.34 9.17 35.26
C ILE A 159 18.17 9.91 34.61
N ASN A 160 18.45 11.06 34.00
CA ASN A 160 17.40 11.87 33.37
C ASN A 160 16.84 11.24 32.09
N VAL A 161 17.67 10.52 31.32
CA VAL A 161 17.17 9.74 30.16
C VAL A 161 16.24 8.62 30.62
N THR A 162 16.61 7.91 31.70
CA THR A 162 15.75 6.85 32.28
C THR A 162 14.44 7.44 32.78
N LYS A 163 14.47 8.59 33.46
CA LYS A 163 13.26 9.29 33.89
C LYS A 163 12.36 9.69 32.71
N GLY A 164 12.94 10.15 31.60
CA GLY A 164 12.20 10.44 30.39
C GLY A 164 11.51 9.20 29.80
N PHE A 165 12.20 8.06 29.80
CA PHE A 165 11.64 6.78 29.41
C PHE A 165 10.55 6.28 30.38
N GLU A 166 10.73 6.46 31.70
CA GLU A 166 9.71 6.13 32.70
C GLU A 166 8.41 6.89 32.45
N ILE A 167 8.48 8.20 32.16
CA ILE A 167 7.31 9.02 31.80
C ILE A 167 6.63 8.49 30.53
N LEU A 168 7.39 8.06 29.53
CA LEU A 168 6.80 7.45 28.33
C LEU A 168 6.10 6.13 28.68
N ALA A 169 6.74 5.29 29.51
CA ALA A 169 6.22 3.99 29.90
C ALA A 169 5.02 4.05 30.86
N THR A 170 4.74 5.22 31.47
CA THR A 170 3.48 5.45 32.20
C THR A 170 2.31 5.73 31.28
N GLU A 171 2.54 6.38 30.14
CA GLU A 171 1.50 6.72 29.16
C GLU A 171 1.28 5.61 28.13
N ILE A 172 2.36 4.94 27.72
CA ILE A 172 2.33 3.85 26.74
C ILE A 172 2.69 2.54 27.42
N ASN A 173 1.83 1.54 27.26
CA ASN A 173 2.02 0.22 27.85
C ASN A 173 3.40 -0.37 27.47
N PRO A 174 4.21 -0.85 28.44
CA PRO A 174 5.51 -1.45 28.15
C PRO A 174 5.49 -2.60 27.14
N LEU A 175 4.40 -3.37 27.06
CA LEU A 175 4.24 -4.43 26.05
C LEU A 175 4.05 -3.86 24.63
N ALA A 176 3.49 -2.66 24.50
CA ALA A 176 3.47 -1.92 23.25
C ALA A 176 4.88 -1.43 22.88
N LEU A 177 5.64 -0.84 23.82
CA LEU A 177 7.03 -0.42 23.58
C LEU A 177 7.95 -1.60 23.21
N GLY A 178 7.80 -2.75 23.88
CA GLY A 178 8.53 -3.97 23.51
C GLY A 178 8.12 -4.51 22.13
N ASN A 179 6.88 -4.30 21.71
CA ASN A 179 6.42 -4.63 20.36
C ASN A 179 7.00 -3.68 19.29
N VAL A 180 7.06 -2.37 19.57
CA VAL A 180 7.74 -1.36 18.74
C VAL A 180 9.18 -1.77 18.48
N TYR A 181 9.94 -2.07 19.54
CA TYR A 181 11.36 -2.46 19.41
C TYR A 181 11.55 -3.76 18.62
N ARG A 182 10.69 -4.76 18.81
CA ARG A 182 10.77 -6.01 18.03
C ARG A 182 10.51 -5.79 16.54
N HIS A 183 9.54 -4.96 16.18
CA HIS A 183 9.26 -4.65 14.78
C HIS A 183 10.35 -3.79 14.15
N TYR A 184 10.96 -2.88 14.91
CA TYR A 184 12.15 -2.17 14.49
C TYR A 184 13.29 -3.14 14.12
N LEU A 185 13.61 -4.09 15.01
CA LEU A 185 14.64 -5.10 14.74
C LEU A 185 14.28 -5.96 13.52
N LYS A 186 13.01 -6.37 13.40
CA LYS A 186 12.53 -7.14 12.26
C LYS A 186 12.68 -6.37 10.93
N SER A 187 12.25 -5.11 10.87
CA SER A 187 12.37 -4.28 9.66
C SER A 187 13.84 -4.17 9.22
N ARG A 188 14.76 -3.95 10.16
CA ARG A 188 16.20 -3.95 9.87
C ARG A 188 16.70 -5.27 9.30
N ASP A 189 16.30 -6.38 9.92
CA ASP A 189 16.70 -7.73 9.50
C ASP A 189 16.14 -8.07 8.12
N ASP A 190 14.88 -7.73 7.84
CA ASP A 190 14.25 -7.95 6.54
C ASP A 190 14.94 -7.15 5.44
N VAL A 191 15.17 -5.85 5.64
CA VAL A 191 15.90 -4.98 4.68
C VAL A 191 17.32 -5.51 4.45
N LYS A 192 18.00 -5.94 5.52
CA LYS A 192 19.33 -6.55 5.40
C LYS A 192 19.26 -7.77 4.49
N LYS A 193 18.40 -8.75 4.82
CA LYS A 193 18.28 -9.98 4.05
C LYS A 193 17.93 -9.71 2.59
N LEU A 194 17.04 -8.75 2.31
CA LEU A 194 16.67 -8.34 0.95
C LEU A 194 17.88 -7.81 0.16
N LEU A 195 18.72 -6.97 0.78
CA LEU A 195 19.96 -6.48 0.16
C LEU A 195 20.95 -7.62 -0.11
N GLU A 196 21.07 -8.56 0.83
CA GLU A 196 21.99 -9.72 0.72
C GLU A 196 21.59 -10.71 -0.39
N LEU A 197 20.38 -10.60 -0.96
CA LEU A 197 19.98 -11.38 -2.14
C LEU A 197 20.71 -10.96 -3.42
N HIS A 198 21.34 -9.78 -3.45
CA HIS A 198 22.03 -9.29 -4.65
C HIS A 198 23.34 -8.55 -4.37
N LEU A 199 23.60 -8.14 -3.13
CA LEU A 199 24.87 -7.59 -2.67
C LEU A 199 25.70 -8.66 -1.96
N ASN A 200 27.03 -8.54 -2.05
CA ASN A 200 27.93 -9.45 -1.35
C ASN A 200 28.18 -8.94 0.08
N SER A 201 27.64 -9.62 1.10
CA SER A 201 27.76 -9.21 2.51
C SER A 201 29.21 -9.03 2.98
N GLU A 202 30.14 -9.85 2.50
CA GLU A 202 31.55 -9.76 2.92
C GLU A 202 32.23 -8.50 2.38
N LYS A 203 31.86 -8.06 1.17
CA LYS A 203 32.49 -6.92 0.48
C LYS A 203 31.73 -5.61 0.67
N GLU A 204 30.42 -5.68 0.91
CA GLU A 204 29.53 -4.52 0.88
C GLU A 204 28.82 -4.27 2.22
N GLN A 205 29.31 -4.85 3.33
CA GLN A 205 28.69 -4.70 4.65
C GLN A 205 28.45 -3.24 5.07
N GLU A 206 29.42 -2.34 4.81
CA GLU A 206 29.27 -0.91 5.14
C GLU A 206 28.17 -0.25 4.31
N LYS A 207 28.04 -0.61 3.03
CA LYS A 207 26.98 -0.12 2.14
C LYS A 207 25.62 -0.63 2.61
N ILE A 208 25.51 -1.92 2.96
CA ILE A 208 24.29 -2.51 3.50
C ILE A 208 23.86 -1.79 4.79
N ASN A 209 24.79 -1.64 5.74
CA ASN A 209 24.52 -0.96 7.01
C ASN A 209 24.11 0.51 6.81
N SER A 210 24.75 1.22 5.86
CA SER A 210 24.39 2.60 5.52
C SER A 210 22.99 2.69 4.92
N ILE A 211 22.60 1.76 4.04
CA ILE A 211 21.25 1.75 3.44
C ILE A 211 20.20 1.52 4.51
N ILE A 212 20.38 0.51 5.37
CA ILE A 212 19.44 0.18 6.45
C ILE A 212 19.29 1.37 7.40
N ALA A 213 20.39 1.98 7.83
CA ALA A 213 20.34 3.12 8.73
C ALA A 213 19.54 4.29 8.12
N ILE A 214 19.65 4.52 6.82
CA ILE A 214 18.89 5.60 6.19
C ILE A 214 17.42 5.20 6.05
N LEU A 215 17.10 4.06 5.42
CA LEU A 215 15.72 3.67 5.11
C LEU A 215 14.86 3.37 6.34
N VAL A 216 15.47 3.00 7.47
CA VAL A 216 14.75 2.58 8.69
C VAL A 216 14.88 3.59 9.84
N GLU A 217 15.96 4.39 9.92
CA GLU A 217 16.24 5.20 11.12
C GLU A 217 16.30 6.72 10.89
N LYS A 218 16.70 7.20 9.71
CA LYS A 218 17.17 8.60 9.55
C LYS A 218 16.28 9.51 8.71
N LEU A 219 15.08 9.06 8.33
CA LEU A 219 14.23 9.86 7.43
C LEU A 219 13.32 10.84 8.18
N TYR A 220 13.31 10.82 9.52
CA TYR A 220 12.63 11.73 10.46
C TYR A 220 11.10 11.90 10.27
N TYR A 221 10.56 11.36 9.19
CA TYR A 221 9.16 11.40 8.82
C TYR A 221 8.82 10.23 7.89
N HIS A 222 7.87 9.40 8.29
CA HIS A 222 7.29 8.32 7.48
C HIS A 222 6.86 8.70 6.05
N GLY A 223 6.45 9.96 5.83
CA GLY A 223 6.06 10.45 4.51
C GLY A 223 7.20 11.07 3.71
N HIS A 224 8.46 10.87 4.13
CA HIS A 224 9.62 11.41 3.42
C HIS A 224 9.72 10.83 2.01
N HIS A 225 9.87 11.71 1.02
CA HIS A 225 9.93 11.32 -0.38
C HIS A 225 11.40 11.23 -0.82
N ILE A 226 11.95 10.00 -0.83
CA ILE A 226 13.29 9.73 -1.33
C ILE A 226 13.26 9.80 -2.85
N ASN A 227 13.65 10.93 -3.41
CA ASN A 227 13.75 11.10 -4.86
C ASN A 227 14.95 10.33 -5.43
N ARG A 228 15.03 10.25 -6.76
CA ARG A 228 16.09 9.52 -7.46
C ARG A 228 17.53 9.94 -7.08
N GLN A 229 17.78 11.23 -6.89
CA GLN A 229 19.12 11.72 -6.52
C GLN A 229 19.50 11.32 -5.10
N GLU A 230 18.52 11.36 -4.18
CA GLU A 230 18.71 10.89 -2.82
C GLU A 230 18.92 9.38 -2.78
N ALA A 231 18.12 8.62 -3.54
CA ALA A 231 18.25 7.16 -3.69
C ALA A 231 19.65 6.76 -4.21
N GLU A 232 20.23 7.51 -5.16
CA GLU A 232 21.61 7.33 -5.61
C GLU A 232 22.63 7.65 -4.50
N LYS A 233 22.43 8.74 -3.73
CA LYS A 233 23.32 9.12 -2.62
C LYS A 233 23.35 8.08 -1.50
N ILE A 234 22.22 7.42 -1.22
CA ILE A 234 22.14 6.32 -0.26
C ILE A 234 22.68 5.00 -0.81
N LYS A 235 23.22 5.00 -2.04
CA LYS A 235 23.87 3.86 -2.71
C LYS A 235 22.94 2.71 -3.10
N LEU A 236 21.63 2.96 -3.26
CA LEU A 236 20.74 1.99 -3.90
C LEU A 236 21.14 1.80 -5.38
N PRO A 237 20.88 0.61 -5.98
CA PRO A 237 21.26 0.30 -7.36
C PRO A 237 20.31 0.96 -8.37
N ILE A 238 20.32 2.29 -8.43
CA ILE A 238 19.41 3.08 -9.26
C ILE A 238 19.85 3.07 -10.73
N LYS A 239 18.88 2.92 -11.63
CA LYS A 239 19.02 3.19 -13.07
C LYS A 239 17.96 4.22 -13.48
N LYS A 240 18.31 5.14 -14.37
CA LYS A 240 17.37 6.17 -14.83
C LYS A 240 16.53 5.59 -15.96
N ALA A 241 15.21 5.74 -15.89
CA ALA A 241 14.32 5.23 -16.93
C ALA A 241 14.67 5.83 -18.31
N GLU A 242 15.07 7.10 -18.36
CA GLU A 242 15.42 7.77 -19.62
C GLU A 242 16.66 7.23 -20.33
N ASP A 243 17.50 6.44 -19.65
CA ASP A 243 18.69 5.81 -20.24
C ASP A 243 18.33 4.61 -21.13
N PHE A 244 17.09 4.13 -21.06
CA PHE A 244 16.60 2.99 -21.86
C PHE A 244 15.67 3.48 -22.98
N SER A 245 15.99 3.09 -24.21
CA SER A 245 15.17 3.42 -25.38
C SER A 245 15.25 2.32 -26.45
N SER A 246 14.21 2.22 -27.26
CA SER A 246 14.18 1.32 -28.42
C SER A 246 13.28 1.92 -29.51
N ASN A 247 13.73 1.91 -30.76
CA ASN A 247 12.98 2.44 -31.91
C ASN A 247 12.46 3.88 -31.72
N GLY A 248 13.23 4.74 -31.04
CA GLY A 248 12.86 6.13 -30.79
C GLY A 248 11.85 6.34 -29.65
N GLU A 249 11.35 5.27 -29.01
CA GLU A 249 10.55 5.37 -27.79
C GLU A 249 11.44 5.31 -26.55
N ASN A 250 11.20 6.22 -25.60
CA ASN A 250 11.90 6.27 -24.32
C ASN A 250 11.09 5.53 -23.23
N LEU A 251 11.78 4.75 -22.39
CA LEU A 251 11.13 3.99 -21.32
C LEU A 251 10.41 4.89 -20.31
N SER A 252 11.00 6.04 -19.96
CA SER A 252 10.43 7.02 -19.03
C SER A 252 9.02 7.45 -19.46
N ASP A 253 8.83 7.73 -20.75
CA ASP A 253 7.55 8.19 -21.31
C ASP A 253 6.52 7.05 -21.36
N ILE A 254 6.96 5.83 -21.68
CA ILE A 254 6.07 4.66 -21.72
C ILE A 254 5.62 4.28 -20.31
N MET A 255 6.53 4.28 -19.33
CA MET A 255 6.21 4.04 -17.92
C MET A 255 5.19 5.05 -17.40
N TRP A 256 5.37 6.34 -17.74
CA TRP A 256 4.41 7.37 -17.35
C TRP A 256 3.04 7.18 -17.99
N LYS A 257 2.99 6.88 -19.30
CA LYS A 257 1.72 6.58 -19.99
C LYS A 257 1.01 5.39 -19.36
N LEU A 258 1.74 4.32 -19.01
CA LEU A 258 1.14 3.15 -18.35
C LEU A 258 0.59 3.50 -16.97
N PHE A 259 1.31 4.32 -16.20
CA PHE A 259 0.81 4.87 -14.94
C PHE A 259 -0.48 5.67 -15.14
N GLU A 260 -0.55 6.57 -16.13
CA GLU A 260 -1.74 7.38 -16.42
C GLU A 260 -2.96 6.53 -16.81
N GLU A 261 -2.75 5.41 -17.51
CA GLU A 261 -3.84 4.48 -17.83
C GLU A 261 -4.41 3.80 -16.57
N TYR A 262 -3.56 3.39 -15.62
CA TYR A 262 -4.01 2.88 -14.33
C TYR A 262 -4.66 3.96 -13.46
N GLU A 263 -4.05 5.14 -13.39
CA GLU A 263 -4.57 6.29 -12.65
C GLU A 263 -5.99 6.65 -13.07
N LYS A 264 -6.25 6.59 -14.38
CA LYS A 264 -7.56 6.89 -14.96
C LYS A 264 -8.59 5.81 -14.68
N ASP A 265 -8.20 4.54 -14.77
CA ASP A 265 -9.09 3.40 -14.55
C ASP A 265 -9.45 3.23 -13.06
N LEU A 266 -8.51 3.52 -12.16
CA LEU A 266 -8.71 3.56 -10.70
C LEU A 266 -9.24 4.90 -10.19
N GLU A 267 -9.37 5.91 -11.07
CA GLU A 267 -9.83 7.27 -10.74
C GLU A 267 -9.10 7.94 -9.56
N LEU A 268 -7.77 7.77 -9.46
CA LEU A 268 -6.98 8.20 -8.29
C LEU A 268 -7.07 9.72 -8.01
N LYS A 269 -7.36 10.51 -9.04
CA LYS A 269 -7.50 11.99 -8.94
C LYS A 269 -8.78 12.45 -8.25
N LYS A 270 -9.71 11.54 -7.88
CA LYS A 270 -10.99 11.88 -7.27
C LYS A 270 -11.26 11.02 -6.04
N PRO A 271 -11.57 11.61 -4.87
CA PRO A 271 -12.02 10.85 -3.72
C PRO A 271 -13.22 9.98 -4.09
N TYR A 272 -13.19 8.74 -3.64
CA TYR A 272 -14.31 7.82 -3.79
C TYR A 272 -15.50 8.31 -2.96
N LYS A 273 -16.70 8.15 -3.53
CA LYS A 273 -17.98 8.39 -2.90
C LYS A 273 -18.92 7.29 -3.35
N ASP A 274 -19.76 6.82 -2.42
CA ASP A 274 -20.82 5.90 -2.78
C ASP A 274 -21.81 6.61 -3.72
N GLU A 275 -22.01 6.02 -4.89
CA GLU A 275 -22.97 6.46 -5.89
C GLU A 275 -23.85 5.26 -6.27
N LEU A 276 -25.14 5.48 -6.54
CA LEU A 276 -25.99 4.38 -7.00
C LEU A 276 -25.51 3.89 -8.37
N PRO A 277 -25.55 2.56 -8.61
CA PRO A 277 -25.19 1.99 -9.90
C PRO A 277 -26.07 2.54 -11.01
N LYS A 278 -25.46 2.75 -12.18
CA LYS A 278 -26.18 3.22 -13.38
C LYS A 278 -27.19 2.19 -13.90
N GLN A 279 -26.96 0.91 -13.62
CA GLN A 279 -27.82 -0.20 -14.01
C GLN A 279 -27.75 -1.31 -12.94
N GLY A 280 -28.90 -1.89 -12.58
CA GLY A 280 -28.97 -2.90 -11.53
C GLY A 280 -28.74 -2.32 -10.13
N ASN A 281 -28.24 -3.15 -9.22
CA ASN A 281 -27.95 -2.77 -7.82
C ASN A 281 -26.46 -2.87 -7.45
N ILE A 282 -25.62 -3.24 -8.41
CA ILE A 282 -24.22 -3.58 -8.17
C ILE A 282 -23.28 -2.55 -8.80
N ASN A 283 -22.37 -2.02 -7.99
CA ASN A 283 -21.15 -1.36 -8.48
C ASN A 283 -19.97 -2.31 -8.39
N LYS A 284 -19.07 -2.25 -9.38
CA LYS A 284 -17.78 -2.94 -9.36
C LYS A 284 -16.67 -1.91 -9.44
N ILE A 285 -15.85 -1.85 -8.41
CA ILE A 285 -14.81 -0.84 -8.28
C ILE A 285 -13.45 -1.55 -8.29
N PRO A 286 -12.63 -1.37 -9.33
CA PRO A 286 -11.28 -1.91 -9.32
C PRO A 286 -10.43 -1.18 -8.27
N ILE A 287 -9.65 -1.93 -7.52
CA ILE A 287 -8.78 -1.40 -6.46
C ILE A 287 -7.32 -1.82 -6.62
N LYS A 288 -7.04 -2.94 -7.28
CA LYS A 288 -5.68 -3.40 -7.61
C LYS A 288 -5.62 -4.03 -8.99
N TYR A 289 -4.47 -3.89 -9.63
CA TYR A 289 -4.13 -4.57 -10.87
C TYR A 289 -2.85 -5.38 -10.69
N ILE A 290 -2.91 -6.64 -11.11
CA ILE A 290 -1.72 -7.42 -11.46
C ILE A 290 -1.88 -7.79 -12.94
N GLU A 291 -1.07 -7.20 -13.81
CA GLU A 291 -1.13 -7.49 -15.26
C GLU A 291 0.24 -7.86 -15.81
N SER A 292 0.28 -8.84 -16.71
CA SER A 292 1.41 -9.20 -17.55
C SER A 292 0.95 -9.26 -19.01
N SER A 293 1.85 -9.47 -19.96
CA SER A 293 1.51 -9.48 -21.40
C SER A 293 0.50 -10.57 -21.85
N ASN A 294 0.18 -11.53 -20.97
CA ASN A 294 -0.65 -12.72 -21.21
C ASN A 294 -1.74 -13.00 -20.16
N LEU A 295 -1.78 -12.24 -19.06
CA LEU A 295 -2.77 -12.40 -17.98
C LEU A 295 -3.09 -11.06 -17.36
N SER A 296 -4.37 -10.84 -17.06
CA SER A 296 -4.89 -9.68 -16.34
C SER A 296 -5.63 -10.18 -15.10
N SER A 297 -5.25 -9.70 -13.93
CA SER A 297 -5.90 -9.99 -12.65
C SER A 297 -6.28 -8.66 -12.00
N VAL A 298 -7.57 -8.47 -11.73
CA VAL A 298 -8.10 -7.22 -11.17
C VAL A 298 -8.78 -7.52 -9.86
N LYS A 299 -8.34 -6.88 -8.77
CA LYS A 299 -9.06 -6.96 -7.49
C LYS A 299 -10.20 -5.94 -7.51
N ILE A 300 -11.41 -6.42 -7.32
CA ILE A 300 -12.65 -5.65 -7.40
C ILE A 300 -13.33 -5.65 -6.05
N ILE A 301 -13.78 -4.48 -5.59
CA ILE A 301 -14.81 -4.37 -4.56
C ILE A 301 -16.17 -4.31 -5.27
N GLU A 302 -17.00 -5.30 -5.00
CA GLU A 302 -18.38 -5.35 -5.45
C GLU A 302 -19.28 -4.80 -4.33
N GLN A 303 -20.10 -3.82 -4.67
CA GLN A 303 -21.03 -3.18 -3.74
C GLN A 303 -22.46 -3.38 -4.22
N ASP A 304 -23.25 -4.10 -3.43
CA ASP A 304 -24.68 -4.27 -3.66
C ASP A 304 -25.48 -3.30 -2.77
N PHE A 305 -26.33 -2.49 -3.39
CA PHE A 305 -27.16 -1.51 -2.70
C PHE A 305 -28.61 -2.02 -2.62
N VAL A 306 -28.93 -2.68 -1.51
CA VAL A 306 -30.28 -3.22 -1.29
C VAL A 306 -31.18 -2.14 -0.68
N ASN A 307 -32.16 -1.66 -1.45
CA ASN A 307 -33.10 -0.64 -0.98
C ASN A 307 -33.98 -1.21 0.15
N LEU A 308 -33.94 -0.58 1.34
CA LEU A 308 -34.72 -1.01 2.51
C LEU A 308 -36.18 -0.54 2.49
N ARG A 309 -36.58 0.24 1.47
CA ARG A 309 -37.95 0.66 1.16
C ARG A 309 -38.66 1.44 2.28
N PHE A 310 -37.92 2.20 3.07
CA PHE A 310 -38.50 3.14 4.02
C PHE A 310 -39.19 4.33 3.33
N GLN A 311 -40.12 4.97 4.04
CA GLN A 311 -40.84 6.14 3.53
C GLN A 311 -39.91 7.34 3.35
N GLN A 312 -40.23 8.24 2.42
CA GLN A 312 -39.47 9.49 2.26
C GLN A 312 -39.51 10.33 3.55
N GLY A 313 -38.38 10.95 3.89
CA GLY A 313 -38.22 11.69 5.14
C GLY A 313 -37.80 10.82 6.34
N THR A 314 -37.65 9.49 6.16
CA THR A 314 -37.04 8.62 7.17
C THR A 314 -35.56 8.97 7.35
N ILE A 315 -35.12 9.11 8.60
CA ILE A 315 -33.75 9.51 8.95
C ILE A 315 -33.01 8.30 9.52
N LEU A 316 -31.84 7.98 8.95
CA LEU A 316 -30.94 6.98 9.53
C LEU A 316 -30.30 7.54 10.81
N ILE A 317 -30.40 6.81 11.90
CA ILE A 317 -29.82 7.16 13.19
C ILE A 317 -28.95 6.02 13.71
N PHE A 318 -28.02 6.33 14.61
CA PHE A 318 -27.22 5.34 15.31
C PHE A 318 -27.40 5.53 16.81
N SER A 319 -27.64 4.44 17.54
CA SER A 319 -27.68 4.48 19.00
C SER A 319 -26.28 4.74 19.58
N GLU A 320 -26.20 4.98 20.90
CA GLU A 320 -24.91 5.10 21.61
C GLU A 320 -24.00 3.88 21.38
N ASN A 321 -24.60 2.69 21.24
CA ASN A 321 -23.87 1.44 20.94
C ASN A 321 -23.60 1.24 19.43
N LYS A 322 -23.70 2.30 18.61
CA LYS A 322 -23.54 2.26 17.14
C LYS A 322 -24.51 1.31 16.42
N GLN A 323 -25.59 0.88 17.08
CA GLN A 323 -26.63 0.07 16.45
C GLN A 323 -27.44 0.95 15.49
N PRO A 324 -27.60 0.56 14.21
CA PRO A 324 -28.38 1.35 13.28
C PRO A 324 -29.87 1.26 13.59
N GLY A 325 -30.56 2.39 13.42
CA GLY A 325 -32.00 2.50 13.51
C GLY A 325 -32.52 3.53 12.53
N VAL A 326 -33.83 3.60 12.40
CA VAL A 326 -34.50 4.62 11.60
C VAL A 326 -35.45 5.42 12.48
N TYR A 327 -35.41 6.74 12.29
CA TYR A 327 -36.42 7.64 12.81
C TYR A 327 -37.42 7.95 11.71
N ILE A 328 -38.68 7.62 11.95
CA ILE A 328 -39.80 7.89 11.06
C ILE A 328 -40.56 9.09 11.67
N PRO A 329 -40.54 10.27 11.02
CA PRO A 329 -41.29 11.43 11.49
C PRO A 329 -42.80 11.12 11.57
N GLY A 330 -43.46 11.67 12.58
CA GLY A 330 -44.92 11.57 12.70
C GLY A 330 -45.64 12.39 11.64
N THR A 331 -46.89 12.01 11.35
CA THR A 331 -47.80 12.78 10.48
C THR A 331 -48.94 13.36 11.32
N ALA A 332 -49.86 14.11 10.69
CA ALA A 332 -51.07 14.58 11.36
C ALA A 332 -51.93 13.44 11.98
N GLN A 333 -51.69 12.19 11.57
CA GLN A 333 -52.43 11.00 12.02
C GLN A 333 -51.54 9.96 12.73
N SER A 334 -50.22 10.17 12.87
CA SER A 334 -49.30 9.19 13.45
C SER A 334 -48.22 9.84 14.31
N GLN A 335 -47.90 9.22 15.45
CA GLN A 335 -46.77 9.65 16.29
C GLN A 335 -45.43 9.27 15.64
N PRO A 336 -44.36 10.06 15.88
CA PRO A 336 -43.01 9.69 15.43
C PRO A 336 -42.56 8.39 16.08
N GLN A 337 -41.78 7.59 15.34
CA GLN A 337 -41.30 6.29 15.80
C GLN A 337 -39.81 6.12 15.52
N THR A 338 -39.13 5.45 16.43
CA THR A 338 -37.75 4.99 16.24
C THR A 338 -37.73 3.48 16.21
N ILE A 339 -37.20 2.90 15.13
CA ILE A 339 -37.20 1.46 14.91
C ILE A 339 -35.76 1.00 14.69
N PRO A 340 -35.23 0.04 15.48
CA PRO A 340 -33.93 -0.56 15.18
C PRO A 340 -33.99 -1.33 13.86
N ILE A 341 -32.93 -1.25 13.06
CA ILE A 341 -32.84 -1.99 11.79
C ILE A 341 -31.71 -3.01 11.85
N TYR A 342 -31.92 -4.13 11.16
CA TYR A 342 -30.91 -5.16 10.98
C TYR A 342 -30.49 -5.16 9.51
N CYS A 343 -29.21 -4.97 9.26
CA CYS A 343 -28.60 -4.94 7.93
C CYS A 343 -27.56 -6.06 7.85
N GLU A 344 -27.42 -6.69 6.69
CA GLU A 344 -26.31 -7.64 6.45
C GLU A 344 -24.99 -6.87 6.22
N GLY A 345 -25.09 -5.71 5.59
CA GLY A 345 -23.99 -4.78 5.39
C GLY A 345 -24.14 -3.50 6.20
N LYS A 346 -23.64 -2.40 5.65
CA LYS A 346 -23.66 -1.08 6.28
C LYS A 346 -24.85 -0.26 5.76
N PRO A 347 -25.73 0.25 6.63
CA PRO A 347 -26.78 1.15 6.18
C PRO A 347 -26.18 2.48 5.72
N VAL A 348 -26.59 2.93 4.54
CA VAL A 348 -26.17 4.20 3.93
C VAL A 348 -27.38 4.95 3.40
N VAL A 349 -27.26 6.29 3.36
CA VAL A 349 -28.30 7.16 2.79
C VAL A 349 -27.80 7.71 1.46
N LEU A 350 -28.49 7.36 0.37
CA LEU A 350 -28.21 7.85 -0.98
C LEU A 350 -29.50 8.40 -1.58
N ASN A 351 -29.47 9.61 -2.13
CA ASN A 351 -30.64 10.27 -2.72
C ASN A 351 -31.90 10.21 -1.81
N ASN A 352 -31.74 10.54 -0.53
CA ASN A 352 -32.79 10.50 0.51
C ASN A 352 -33.46 9.13 0.72
N THR A 353 -32.81 8.04 0.28
CA THR A 353 -33.28 6.66 0.46
C THR A 353 -32.24 5.88 1.25
N ILE A 354 -32.68 4.99 2.13
CA ILE A 354 -31.81 4.16 2.96
C ILE A 354 -31.59 2.82 2.28
N TYR A 355 -30.32 2.47 2.10
CA TYR A 355 -29.87 1.21 1.50
C TYR A 355 -29.06 0.41 2.51
N ASP A 356 -29.18 -0.91 2.47
CA ASP A 356 -28.21 -1.84 3.06
C ASP A 356 -27.11 -2.07 2.03
N LYS A 357 -25.94 -1.43 2.24
CA LYS A 357 -24.77 -1.54 1.37
C LYS A 357 -23.94 -2.74 1.80
N ARG A 358 -23.89 -3.75 0.95
CA ARG A 358 -23.13 -4.99 1.16
C ARG A 358 -21.89 -4.95 0.29
N GLU A 359 -20.74 -5.28 0.86
CA GLU A 359 -19.46 -5.27 0.14
C GLU A 359 -18.79 -6.62 0.21
N ILE A 360 -18.29 -7.09 -0.93
CA ILE A 360 -17.36 -8.22 -1.03
C ILE A 360 -16.21 -7.83 -1.95
N ASP A 361 -15.03 -8.40 -1.74
CA ASP A 361 -13.89 -8.24 -2.64
C ASP A 361 -13.43 -9.59 -3.20
N TYR A 362 -13.02 -9.58 -4.47
CA TYR A 362 -12.50 -10.77 -5.15
C TYR A 362 -11.57 -10.40 -6.30
N TRP A 363 -10.78 -11.38 -6.74
CA TRP A 363 -9.97 -11.28 -7.95
C TRP A 363 -10.75 -11.74 -9.18
N GLU A 364 -10.84 -10.87 -10.18
CA GLU A 364 -11.33 -11.20 -11.52
C GLU A 364 -10.13 -11.46 -12.44
N ILE A 365 -9.97 -12.69 -12.90
CA ILE A 365 -8.81 -13.13 -13.69
C ILE A 365 -9.21 -13.38 -15.14
N LYS A 366 -8.48 -12.79 -16.08
CA LYS A 366 -8.72 -12.87 -17.52
C LYS A 366 -7.43 -13.19 -18.29
N PRO A 367 -7.39 -14.31 -19.03
CA PRO A 367 -6.33 -14.55 -20.01
C PRO A 367 -6.35 -13.46 -21.09
N ILE A 368 -5.16 -13.05 -21.54
CA ILE A 368 -5.02 -12.12 -22.66
C ILE A 368 -4.67 -12.95 -23.89
N ASN A 369 -5.52 -12.84 -24.91
CA ASN A 369 -5.34 -13.52 -26.20
C ASN A 369 -4.43 -12.72 -27.15
#